data_AF-A0A3S3WUI8-F1
#
_entry.id   AF-A0A3S3WUI8-F1
#
_cell.length_a   1.000
_cell.length_b   1.000
_cell.length_c   1.000
_cell.angle_alpha   90.00
_cell.angle_beta   90.00
_cell.angle_gamma   90.00
#
_symmetry.space_group_name_H-M   'P 1'
#
loop_
_entity.id
_entity.type
_entity.pdbx_description
1 polymer ?
#
loop_
_entity_poly.entity_id
_entity_poly.type
_entity_poly.pdbx_seq_one_letter_code
_entity_poly.pdbx_strand_id
1 'polypeptide(L)'
;MSEKPTVEVRFERVLFASRWLMAPMYLGLVVTLMMLLAIFVRDLFYYVPQVMTMSADRGILVVLTFIDLTLAANLIVIVLFSGYENFVSKLDIQDAKDRPGWMGTVDFSGLKMKVIASIVAISAISLLKRFMEIGESAADAKYGETELFWMTVIHLTFVLSGVLLAVMDWFTAKAKYSKY
;
A
#
# COMPACT_ATOMS: atom_id res chain seq x y z
N MET A 1 34.80 -10.41 32.25
CA MET A 1 34.06 -9.67 31.20
C MET A 1 35.10 -8.84 30.47
N SER A 2 35.47 -9.18 29.23
CA SER A 2 36.49 -8.39 28.50
C SER A 2 35.86 -7.07 28.04
N GLU A 3 36.53 -5.95 28.32
CA GLU A 3 36.12 -4.64 27.84
C GLU A 3 36.10 -4.65 26.30
N LYS A 4 34.94 -4.32 25.70
CA LYS A 4 34.83 -4.17 24.25
C LYS A 4 35.75 -3.03 23.79
N PRO A 5 36.53 -3.19 22.71
CA PRO A 5 37.39 -2.12 22.19
C PRO A 5 36.58 -0.87 21.82
N THR A 6 37.09 0.32 22.17
CA THR A 6 36.42 1.62 22.03
C THR A 6 35.92 1.92 20.61
N VAL A 7 36.59 1.35 19.59
CA VAL A 7 36.22 1.49 18.18
C VAL A 7 34.94 0.72 17.83
N GLU A 8 34.77 -0.48 18.40
CA GLU A 8 33.57 -1.31 18.22
C GLU A 8 32.35 -0.61 18.83
N VAL A 9 32.49 -0.04 20.03
CA VAL A 9 31.41 0.72 20.69
C VAL A 9 31.01 1.97 19.90
N ARG A 10 31.98 2.69 19.33
CA ARG A 10 31.69 3.87 18.47
C ARG A 10 30.98 3.46 17.18
N PHE A 11 31.41 2.36 16.56
CA PHE A 11 30.77 1.83 15.37
C PHE A 11 29.33 1.35 15.64
N GLU A 12 29.11 0.57 16.71
CA GLU A 12 27.78 0.13 17.16
C GLU A 12 26.85 1.34 17.40
N ARG A 13 27.36 2.42 18.02
CA ARG A 13 26.57 3.64 18.27
C ARG A 13 26.19 4.38 17.00
N VAL A 14 27.09 4.48 16.02
CA VAL A 14 26.80 5.10 14.72
C VAL A 14 25.78 4.25 13.95
N LEU A 15 25.97 2.93 13.94
CA LEU A 15 25.03 2.00 13.31
C LEU A 15 23.64 2.13 13.94
N PHE A 16 23.55 2.19 15.27
CA PHE A 16 22.28 2.36 15.97
C PHE A 16 21.65 3.75 15.74
N ALA A 17 22.45 4.80 15.60
CA ALA A 17 21.96 6.15 15.29
C ALA A 17 21.42 6.26 13.86
N SER A 18 21.93 5.46 12.92
CA SER A 18 21.50 5.48 11.51
C SER A 18 20.01 5.24 11.31
N ARG A 19 19.32 4.60 12.27
CA ARG A 19 17.87 4.41 12.26
C ARG A 19 17.08 5.72 12.12
N TRP A 20 17.63 6.83 12.62
CA TRP A 20 17.00 8.15 12.52
C TRP A 20 16.96 8.70 11.10
N LEU A 21 17.75 8.14 10.17
CA LEU A 21 17.65 8.47 8.74
C LEU A 21 16.28 8.10 8.16
N MET A 22 15.57 7.14 8.76
CA MET A 22 14.22 6.75 8.36
C MET A 22 13.15 7.79 8.75
N ALA A 23 13.36 8.54 9.83
CA ALA A 23 12.39 9.52 10.34
C ALA A 23 11.96 10.57 9.29
N PRO A 24 12.87 11.24 8.54
CA PRO A 24 12.46 12.17 7.49
C PRO A 24 11.75 11.49 6.30
N MET A 25 12.02 10.21 6.01
CA MET A 25 11.30 9.46 4.98
C MET A 25 9.83 9.26 5.38
N TYR A 26 9.57 8.97 6.66
CA TYR A 26 8.22 8.87 7.21
C TYR A 26 7.48 10.22 7.18
N LEU A 27 8.17 11.34 7.41
CA LEU A 27 7.60 12.66 7.18
C LEU A 27 7.19 12.86 5.71
N GLY A 28 8.01 12.39 4.76
CA GLY A 28 7.69 12.38 3.34
C GLY A 28 6.42 11.57 3.02
N LEU A 29 6.19 10.45 3.70
CA LEU A 29 4.94 9.68 3.57
C LEU A 29 3.72 10.46 4.09
N VAL A 30 3.86 11.24 5.17
CA VAL A 30 2.79 12.13 5.64
C VAL A 30 2.46 13.20 4.60
N VAL A 31 3.47 13.82 4.00
CA VAL A 31 3.28 14.78 2.89
C VAL A 31 2.56 14.11 1.72
N THR A 32 2.94 12.88 1.38
CA THR A 32 2.30 12.10 0.31
C THR A 32 0.83 11.82 0.62
N LEU A 33 0.49 11.46 1.87
CA LEU A 33 -0.90 11.32 2.31
C LEU A 33 -1.70 12.61 2.14
N MET A 34 -1.12 13.76 2.51
CA MET A 34 -1.76 15.07 2.33
C MET A 34 -1.99 15.38 0.85
N MET A 35 -1.06 15.02 -0.04
CA MET A 35 -1.23 15.16 -1.48
C MET A 35 -2.38 14.29 -2.00
N LEU A 36 -2.46 13.02 -1.59
CA LEU A 36 -3.57 12.14 -1.97
C LEU A 36 -4.92 12.67 -1.48
N LEU A 37 -4.98 13.17 -0.24
CA LEU A 37 -6.18 13.80 0.30
C LEU A 37 -6.59 15.03 -0.53
N ALA A 38 -5.65 15.89 -0.91
CA ALA A 38 -5.93 17.05 -1.74
C ALA A 38 -6.48 16.65 -3.12
N ILE A 39 -5.91 15.62 -3.75
CA ILE A 39 -6.41 15.07 -5.02
C ILE A 39 -7.84 14.53 -4.84
N PHE A 40 -8.07 13.72 -3.81
CA PHE A 40 -9.39 13.16 -3.52
C PHE A 40 -10.45 14.25 -3.35
N VAL A 41 -10.16 15.26 -2.53
CA VAL A 41 -11.08 16.37 -2.25
C VAL A 41 -11.34 17.19 -3.51
N ARG A 42 -10.30 17.51 -4.29
CA ARG A 42 -10.44 18.22 -5.57
C ARG A 42 -11.35 17.47 -6.53
N ASP A 43 -11.10 16.18 -6.72
CA ASP A 43 -11.86 15.35 -7.66
C ASP A 43 -13.30 15.15 -7.16
N LEU A 44 -13.51 15.04 -5.84
CA LEU A 44 -14.83 14.99 -5.24
C LEU A 44 -15.64 16.26 -5.56
N PHE A 45 -15.06 17.45 -5.36
CA PHE A 45 -15.73 18.71 -5.71
C PHE A 45 -16.01 18.85 -7.21
N TYR A 46 -15.16 18.26 -8.06
CA TYR A 46 -15.37 18.25 -9.50
C TYR A 46 -16.54 17.34 -9.92
N TYR A 47 -16.64 16.12 -9.38
CA TYR A 47 -17.59 15.12 -9.83
C TYR A 47 -18.97 15.17 -9.15
N VAL A 48 -19.05 15.63 -7.89
CA VAL A 48 -20.33 15.68 -7.15
C VAL A 48 -21.45 16.43 -7.90
N PRO A 49 -21.21 17.61 -8.51
CA PRO A 49 -22.24 18.31 -9.27
C PRO A 49 -22.72 17.56 -10.53
N GLN A 50 -21.92 16.62 -11.03
CA GLN A 50 -22.16 15.89 -12.28
C GLN A 50 -22.93 14.58 -12.04
N VAL A 51 -23.20 14.19 -10.80
CA VAL A 51 -23.80 12.88 -10.45
C VAL A 51 -25.16 12.67 -11.10
N MET A 52 -25.96 13.73 -11.25
CA MET A 52 -27.30 13.64 -11.84
C MET A 52 -27.29 13.64 -13.38
N THR A 53 -26.16 13.98 -14.01
CA THR A 53 -26.05 14.13 -15.47
C THR A 53 -25.06 13.17 -16.11
N MET A 54 -24.24 12.48 -15.31
CA MET A 54 -23.30 11.48 -15.80
C MET A 54 -23.97 10.15 -16.13
N SER A 55 -23.43 9.42 -17.12
CA SER A 55 -23.82 8.04 -17.40
C SER A 55 -23.41 7.12 -16.24
N ALA A 56 -24.08 5.96 -16.14
CA ALA A 56 -23.75 4.95 -15.14
C ALA A 56 -22.29 4.47 -15.25
N ASP A 57 -21.81 4.23 -16.48
CA ASP A 57 -20.45 3.76 -16.75
C ASP A 57 -19.41 4.77 -16.25
N ARG A 58 -19.63 6.06 -16.55
CA ARG A 58 -18.76 7.14 -16.07
C ARG A 58 -18.81 7.29 -14.55
N GLY A 59 -19.97 7.09 -13.93
CA GLY A 59 -20.11 7.07 -12.47
C GLY A 59 -19.31 5.96 -11.81
N ILE A 60 -19.34 4.75 -12.38
CA ILE A 60 -18.54 3.62 -11.90
C ILE A 60 -17.05 3.94 -11.99
N LEU A 61 -16.58 4.51 -13.11
CA LEU A 61 -15.18 4.90 -13.29
C LEU A 61 -14.68 5.91 -12.26
N VAL A 62 -15.53 6.88 -11.89
CA VAL A 62 -15.23 7.87 -10.85
C VAL A 62 -15.12 7.18 -9.48
N VAL A 63 -16.06 6.30 -9.15
CA VAL A 63 -16.04 5.53 -7.90
C VAL A 63 -14.78 4.65 -7.80
N LEU A 64 -14.43 3.93 -8.88
CA LEU A 64 -13.22 3.13 -8.94
C LEU A 64 -11.96 3.97 -8.69
N THR A 65 -11.91 5.19 -9.25
CA THR A 65 -10.79 6.12 -9.01
C THR A 65 -10.70 6.54 -7.54
N PHE A 66 -11.82 6.82 -6.88
CA PHE A 66 -11.85 7.13 -5.45
C PHE A 66 -11.45 5.94 -4.56
N ILE A 67 -11.88 4.73 -4.91
CA ILE A 67 -11.45 3.51 -4.24
C ILE A 67 -9.93 3.34 -4.34
N ASP A 68 -9.34 3.53 -5.53
CA ASP A 68 -7.90 3.43 -5.72
C ASP A 68 -7.10 4.43 -4.86
N LEU A 69 -7.51 5.70 -4.85
CA LEU A 69 -6.88 6.72 -3.99
C LEU A 69 -6.96 6.34 -2.50
N THR A 70 -8.09 5.78 -2.07
CA THR A 70 -8.31 5.36 -0.67
C THR A 70 -7.46 4.14 -0.32
N LEU A 71 -7.35 3.16 -1.22
CA LEU A 71 -6.49 1.99 -1.04
C LEU A 71 -5.01 2.38 -0.97
N ALA A 72 -4.57 3.31 -1.81
CA ALA A 72 -3.20 3.85 -1.76
C ALA A 72 -2.93 4.56 -0.42
N ALA A 73 -3.86 5.39 0.05
CA ALA A 73 -3.73 6.06 1.34
C ALA A 73 -3.66 5.05 2.51
N ASN A 74 -4.51 4.03 2.51
CA ASN A 74 -4.48 2.96 3.52
C ASN A 74 -3.13 2.23 3.56
N LEU A 75 -2.55 1.95 2.39
CA LEU A 75 -1.24 1.32 2.28
C LEU A 75 -0.15 2.20 2.90
N ILE A 76 -0.16 3.50 2.57
CA ILE A 76 0.82 4.44 3.13
C ILE A 76 0.68 4.53 4.65
N VAL A 77 -0.53 4.58 5.19
CA VAL A 77 -0.78 4.59 6.65
C VAL A 77 -0.18 3.35 7.32
N ILE A 78 -0.43 2.17 6.76
CA ILE A 78 0.11 0.91 7.30
C ILE A 78 1.65 0.93 7.28
N VAL A 79 2.25 1.32 6.15
CA VAL A 79 3.71 1.40 5.99
C VAL A 79 4.33 2.44 6.92
N LEU A 80 3.68 3.60 7.07
CA LEU A 80 4.12 4.70 7.92
C LEU A 80 4.22 4.26 9.38
N PHE A 81 3.12 3.73 9.94
CA PHE A 81 3.08 3.37 11.36
C PHE A 81 3.91 2.11 11.65
N SER A 82 3.79 1.06 10.82
CA SER A 82 4.56 -0.17 11.01
C SER A 82 6.06 0.07 10.82
N GLY A 83 6.45 0.85 9.82
CA GLY A 83 7.85 1.21 9.60
C GLY A 83 8.42 2.04 10.75
N TYR A 84 7.68 3.05 11.21
CA TYR A 84 8.14 3.89 12.31
C TYR A 84 8.31 3.09 13.61
N GLU A 85 7.34 2.25 13.98
CA GLU A 85 7.39 1.43 15.20
C GLU A 85 8.53 0.40 15.18
N ASN A 86 8.77 -0.24 14.02
CA ASN A 86 9.80 -1.27 13.89
C ASN A 86 11.22 -0.70 13.84
N PHE A 87 11.41 0.49 13.24
CA PHE A 87 12.75 0.99 12.93
C PHE A 87 13.15 2.25 13.72
N VAL A 88 12.21 3.10 14.10
CA VAL A 88 12.54 4.39 14.76
C VAL A 88 12.16 4.36 16.23
N SER A 89 10.90 4.25 16.59
CA SER A 89 10.49 4.27 18.00
C SER A 89 9.13 3.63 18.19
N LYS A 90 8.96 2.96 19.33
CA LYS A 90 7.62 2.61 19.80
C LYS A 90 6.81 3.89 19.99
N LEU A 91 5.57 3.87 19.50
CA LEU A 91 4.62 4.96 19.69
C LEU A 91 3.88 4.74 21.01
N ASP A 92 4.20 5.57 22.01
CA ASP A 92 3.51 5.55 23.29
C ASP A 92 2.27 6.46 23.22
N ILE A 93 1.14 5.87 22.85
CA ILE A 93 -0.15 6.55 22.76
C ILE A 93 -0.87 6.27 24.08
N GLN A 94 -1.04 7.33 24.90
CA GLN A 94 -1.47 7.25 26.31
C GLN A 94 -2.84 6.60 26.52
N ASP A 95 -3.69 6.53 25.48
CA ASP A 95 -4.99 5.86 25.55
C ASP A 95 -5.08 4.68 24.57
N ALA A 96 -5.14 3.47 25.12
CA ALA A 96 -5.35 2.23 24.36
C ALA A 96 -6.68 2.19 23.59
N LYS A 97 -7.61 3.11 23.90
CA LYS A 97 -8.95 3.18 23.30
C LYS A 97 -8.93 3.67 21.84
N ASP A 98 -7.94 4.47 21.47
CA ASP A 98 -7.80 5.05 20.13
C ASP A 98 -6.83 4.26 19.23
N ARG A 99 -6.21 3.19 19.76
CA ARG A 99 -5.36 2.30 18.95
C ARG A 99 -6.24 1.40 18.07
N PRO A 100 -6.08 1.44 16.74
CA PRO A 100 -6.73 0.48 15.87
C PRO A 100 -6.28 -0.94 16.22
N GLY A 101 -7.16 -1.95 16.14
CA GLY A 101 -6.81 -3.34 16.50
C GLY A 101 -5.68 -3.97 15.67
N TRP A 102 -5.27 -3.35 14.56
CA TRP A 102 -4.11 -3.74 13.77
C TRP A 102 -2.78 -3.13 14.26
N MET A 103 -2.81 -2.08 15.08
CA MET A 103 -1.62 -1.33 15.51
C MET A 103 -0.89 -2.11 16.61
N GLY A 104 0.26 -2.69 16.27
CA GLY A 104 1.08 -3.56 17.14
C GLY A 104 0.89 -5.07 16.93
N THR A 105 -0.09 -5.50 16.13
CA THR A 105 -0.33 -6.93 15.79
C THR A 105 0.06 -7.28 14.36
N VAL A 106 0.32 -6.28 13.52
CA VAL A 106 0.81 -6.49 12.15
C VAL A 106 2.29 -6.80 12.19
N ASP A 107 2.62 -8.09 12.20
CA ASP A 107 3.99 -8.55 11.99
C ASP A 107 4.44 -8.31 10.53
N PHE A 108 5.73 -8.51 10.26
CA PHE A 108 6.30 -8.35 8.92
C PHE A 108 5.64 -9.25 7.85
N SER A 109 5.11 -10.42 8.21
CA SER A 109 4.37 -11.32 7.32
C SER A 109 2.99 -10.76 6.99
N GLY A 110 2.26 -10.31 8.01
CA GLY A 110 0.96 -9.65 7.87
C GLY A 110 1.06 -8.35 7.06
N LEU A 111 2.16 -7.62 7.20
CA LEU A 111 2.45 -6.43 6.38
C LEU A 111 2.62 -6.81 4.90
N LYS A 112 3.41 -7.84 4.58
CA LYS A 112 3.61 -8.32 3.20
C LYS A 112 2.28 -8.68 2.55
N MET A 113 1.46 -9.48 3.24
CA MET A 113 0.17 -9.93 2.71
C MET A 113 -0.79 -8.77 2.44
N LYS A 114 -0.86 -7.77 3.33
CA LYS A 114 -1.69 -6.58 3.12
C LYS A 114 -1.22 -5.74 1.93
N VAL A 115 0.10 -5.54 1.78
CA VAL A 115 0.69 -4.79 0.67
C VAL A 115 0.37 -5.46 -0.67
N ILE A 116 0.59 -6.77 -0.76
CA ILE A 116 0.30 -7.55 -1.98
C ILE A 116 -1.18 -7.50 -2.33
N ALA A 117 -2.06 -7.70 -1.34
CA ALA A 117 -3.50 -7.65 -1.55
C ALA A 117 -3.94 -6.28 -2.10
N SER A 118 -3.39 -5.19 -1.57
CA SER A 118 -3.63 -3.83 -2.07
C SER A 118 -3.14 -3.64 -3.51
N ILE A 119 -1.93 -4.10 -3.84
CA ILE A 119 -1.37 -3.98 -5.20
C ILE A 119 -2.21 -4.77 -6.21
N VAL A 120 -2.59 -6.01 -5.87
CA VAL A 120 -3.44 -6.86 -6.72
C VAL A 120 -4.80 -6.18 -6.94
N ALA A 121 -5.42 -5.65 -5.88
CA ALA A 121 -6.71 -4.94 -5.99
C ALA A 121 -6.62 -3.69 -6.87
N ILE A 122 -5.63 -2.81 -6.65
CA ILE A 122 -5.44 -1.59 -7.45
C ILE A 122 -5.20 -1.95 -8.92
N SER A 123 -4.38 -2.97 -9.19
CA SER A 123 -4.13 -3.40 -10.58
C SER A 123 -5.38 -3.96 -11.27
N ALA A 124 -6.24 -4.67 -10.53
CA ALA A 124 -7.52 -5.18 -11.06
C ALA A 124 -8.48 -4.04 -11.41
N ILE A 125 -8.59 -3.05 -10.53
CA ILE A 125 -9.44 -1.86 -10.74
C ILE A 125 -8.95 -1.07 -11.95
N SER A 126 -7.64 -0.85 -12.06
CA SER A 126 -7.04 -0.17 -13.21
C SER A 126 -7.32 -0.89 -14.53
N LEU A 127 -7.16 -2.23 -14.56
CA LEU A 127 -7.48 -3.04 -15.72
C LEU A 127 -8.96 -2.96 -16.10
N LEU A 128 -9.87 -3.05 -15.12
CA LEU A 128 -11.31 -2.94 -15.33
C LEU A 128 -11.69 -1.56 -15.88
N LYS A 129 -11.11 -0.49 -15.34
CA LYS A 129 -11.29 0.88 -15.83
C LYS A 129 -10.91 1.00 -17.31
N ARG A 130 -9.74 0.50 -17.69
CA ARG A 130 -9.29 0.52 -19.09
C ARG A 130 -10.18 -0.30 -20.01
N PHE A 131 -10.66 -1.44 -19.52
CA PHE A 131 -11.58 -2.27 -20.29
C PHE A 131 -12.93 -1.56 -20.56
N MET A 132 -13.46 -0.81 -19.59
CA MET A 132 -14.71 -0.06 -19.77
C MET A 132 -14.57 1.19 -20.66
N GLU A 133 -13.36 1.75 -20.77
CA GLU A 133 -13.07 2.86 -21.71
C GLU A 133 -13.08 2.39 -23.19
N ILE A 134 -13.05 1.07 -23.46
CA ILE A 134 -13.10 0.51 -24.81
C ILE A 134 -14.49 0.75 -25.42
N GLY A 135 -14.53 1.47 -26.54
CA GLY A 135 -15.75 1.67 -27.32
C GLY A 135 -16.52 2.96 -27.03
N GLU A 136 -16.13 3.75 -26.01
CA GLU A 136 -16.76 5.05 -25.74
C GLU A 136 -16.23 6.20 -26.63
N SER A 137 -15.05 6.06 -27.25
CA SER A 137 -14.49 7.10 -28.14
C SER A 137 -13.58 6.53 -29.21
N ALA A 138 -14.04 6.53 -30.46
CA ALA A 138 -13.25 6.14 -31.64
C ALA A 138 -12.03 7.04 -31.92
N ALA A 139 -11.85 8.13 -31.16
CA ALA A 139 -10.77 9.11 -31.34
C ALA A 139 -9.70 9.10 -30.22
N ASP A 140 -9.89 8.34 -29.12
CA ASP A 140 -8.98 8.33 -27.95
C ASP A 140 -8.46 6.93 -27.57
N ALA A 141 -8.50 5.96 -28.49
CA ALA A 141 -7.81 4.68 -28.36
C ALA A 141 -6.27 4.85 -28.44
N LYS A 142 -5.70 5.59 -27.48
CA LYS A 142 -4.26 5.74 -27.29
C LYS A 142 -3.62 4.42 -26.83
N TYR A 143 -4.46 3.46 -26.44
CA TYR A 143 -4.10 2.15 -25.90
C TYR A 143 -4.83 1.08 -26.71
N GLY A 144 -4.09 0.41 -27.59
CA GLY A 144 -4.60 -0.67 -28.43
C GLY A 144 -4.70 -2.01 -27.69
N GLU A 145 -5.16 -3.05 -28.39
CA GLU A 145 -5.24 -4.45 -27.89
C GLU A 145 -3.95 -4.89 -27.17
N THR A 146 -2.79 -4.45 -27.68
CA THR A 146 -1.46 -4.71 -27.11
C THR A 146 -1.33 -4.21 -25.67
N GLU A 147 -1.85 -3.03 -25.35
CA GLU A 147 -1.74 -2.48 -23.99
C GLU A 147 -2.61 -3.23 -23.00
N LEU A 148 -3.87 -3.50 -23.37
CA LEU A 148 -4.78 -4.31 -22.56
C LEU A 148 -4.23 -5.71 -22.32
N PHE A 149 -3.60 -6.31 -23.32
CA PHE A 149 -2.89 -7.58 -23.18
C PHE A 149 -1.79 -7.48 -22.13
N TRP A 150 -0.90 -6.49 -22.22
CA TRP A 150 0.19 -6.31 -21.24
C TRP A 150 -0.33 -6.00 -19.83
N MET A 151 -1.37 -5.18 -19.70
CA MET A 151 -2.00 -4.93 -18.40
C MET A 151 -2.58 -6.21 -17.80
N THR A 152 -3.20 -7.07 -18.62
CA THR A 152 -3.71 -8.38 -18.19
C THR A 152 -2.57 -9.30 -17.76
N VAL A 153 -1.48 -9.38 -18.54
CA VAL A 153 -0.29 -10.19 -18.20
C VAL A 153 0.34 -9.72 -16.90
N ILE A 154 0.49 -8.41 -16.70
CA ILE A 154 1.04 -7.84 -15.46
C ILE A 154 0.12 -8.14 -14.27
N HIS A 155 -1.20 -7.98 -14.43
CA HIS A 155 -2.15 -8.31 -13.38
C HIS A 155 -2.08 -9.78 -12.98
N LEU A 156 -2.05 -10.70 -13.94
CA LEU A 156 -1.86 -12.14 -13.68
C LEU A 156 -0.53 -12.42 -12.98
N THR A 157 0.53 -11.67 -13.30
CA THR A 157 1.83 -11.78 -12.62
C THR A 157 1.74 -11.35 -11.16
N PHE A 158 1.00 -10.29 -10.83
CA PHE A 158 0.75 -9.88 -9.44
C PHE A 158 -0.10 -10.88 -8.68
N VAL A 159 -1.17 -11.41 -9.30
CA VAL A 159 -2.00 -12.47 -8.71
C VAL A 159 -1.17 -13.70 -8.40
N LEU A 160 -0.38 -14.18 -9.37
CA LEU A 160 0.49 -15.34 -9.19
C LEU A 160 1.51 -15.09 -8.07
N SER A 161 2.16 -13.93 -8.05
CA SER A 161 3.11 -13.57 -7.00
C SER A 161 2.46 -13.56 -5.61
N GLY A 162 1.23 -13.05 -5.50
CA GLY A 162 0.49 -13.05 -4.25
C GLY A 162 0.07 -14.45 -3.78
N VAL A 163 -0.35 -15.31 -4.71
CA VAL A 163 -0.63 -16.71 -4.41
C VAL A 163 0.62 -17.44 -3.93
N LEU A 164 1.76 -17.27 -4.60
CA LEU A 164 3.03 -17.89 -4.19
C LEU A 164 3.46 -17.45 -2.78
N LEU A 165 3.28 -16.18 -2.45
CA LEU A 165 3.57 -15.65 -1.11
C LEU A 165 2.60 -16.20 -0.06
N ALA A 166 1.30 -16.28 -0.36
CA ALA A 166 0.32 -16.91 0.52
C ALA A 166 0.65 -18.39 0.80
N VAL A 167 1.08 -19.12 -0.23
CA VAL A 167 1.51 -20.52 -0.13
C VAL A 167 2.77 -20.66 0.72
N MET A 168 3.75 -19.77 0.57
CA MET A 168 4.96 -19.75 1.40
C MET A 168 4.65 -19.51 2.88
N ASP A 169 3.79 -18.55 3.18
CA ASP A 169 3.34 -18.26 4.53
C ASP A 169 2.58 -19.45 5.13
N TRP A 170 1.74 -20.12 4.33
CA TRP A 170 1.04 -21.35 4.76
C TRP A 170 2.01 -22.49 5.11
N PHE A 171 3.02 -22.74 4.27
CA PHE A 171 4.04 -23.75 4.57
C PHE A 171 4.82 -23.41 5.85
N THR A 172 5.19 -22.15 6.04
CA THR A 172 5.91 -21.68 7.23
C THR A 172 5.07 -21.85 8.50
N ALA A 173 3.79 -21.52 8.44
CA ALA A 173 2.85 -21.73 9.55
C ALA A 173 2.72 -23.23 9.87
N LYS A 174 2.54 -24.09 8.86
CA LYS A 174 2.41 -25.54 9.03
C LYS A 174 3.67 -26.17 9.62
N ALA A 175 4.86 -25.73 9.19
CA ALA A 175 6.13 -26.19 9.75
C ALA A 175 6.30 -25.83 11.24
N LYS A 176 5.76 -24.68 11.66
CA LYS A 176 5.77 -24.25 13.06
C LYS A 176 4.84 -25.10 13.94
N TYR A 177 3.69 -25.53 13.41
CA TYR A 177 2.76 -26.43 14.10
C TYR A 177 3.28 -27.87 14.21
N SER A 178 4.07 -28.36 13.25
CA SER A 178 4.64 -29.72 13.32
C SER A 178 5.74 -29.88 14.37
N LYS A 179 6.18 -28.80 15.01
CA LYS A 179 7.28 -28.77 15.98
C LYS A 179 6.80 -28.68 17.44
N TYR A 180 5.49 -28.67 17.66
CA TYR A 180 4.78 -28.73 18.93
C TYR A 180 3.76 -29.85 18.90
#